data_AF-A0A7Y6YMQ3-F1
#
_entry.id   AF-A0A7Y6YMQ3-F1
#
_cell.length_a   1.000
_cell.length_b   1.000
_cell.length_c   1.000
_cell.angle_alpha   90.00
_cell.angle_beta   90.00
_cell.angle_gamma   90.00
#
_symmetry.space_group_name_H-M   'P 1'
#
loop_
_entity.id
_entity.type
_entity.pdbx_description
1 polymer ?
#
loop_
_entity_poly.entity_id
_entity_poly.type
_entity_poly.pdbx_seq_one_letter_code
_entity_poly.pdbx_strand_id
1 'polypeptide(L)' 'MTENTDDILTLLPARLKEARRAQGLSLEAVANLTGVSRSMVSQIERG' A
#
# COMPACT_ATOMS: atom_id res chain seq x y z
N MET A 1 25.90 -3.11 6.32
CA MET A 1 25.04 -4.01 5.52
C MET A 1 23.57 -3.83 5.88
N THR A 2 23.08 -2.60 6.07
CA THR A 2 21.66 -2.28 6.34
C THR A 2 20.97 -1.59 5.16
N GLU A 3 21.66 -1.48 4.02
CA GLU A 3 21.22 -0.66 2.87
C GLU A 3 20.04 -1.26 2.08
N ASN A 4 19.54 -2.46 2.42
CA ASN A 4 18.46 -3.12 1.66
C ASN A 4 17.07 -3.11 2.33
N THR A 5 16.98 -2.87 3.64
CA THR A 5 15.69 -2.96 4.36
C THR A 5 14.86 -1.68 4.21
N ASP A 6 15.52 -0.53 4.16
CA ASP A 6 14.82 0.75 3.98
C ASP A 6 14.25 0.85 2.55
N ASP A 7 14.94 0.26 1.57
CA ASP A 7 14.46 0.18 0.19
C ASP A 7 13.17 -0.64 0.09
N ILE A 8 13.08 -1.80 0.76
CA ILE A 8 11.86 -2.60 0.67
C ILE A 8 10.67 -1.90 1.35
N LEU A 9 10.93 -1.20 2.47
CA LEU A 9 9.90 -0.47 3.21
C LEU A 9 9.42 0.79 2.47
N THR A 10 10.21 1.36 1.57
CA THR A 10 9.79 2.47 0.69
C THR A 10 9.13 1.97 -0.61
N LEU A 11 9.61 0.85 -1.16
CA LEU A 11 9.11 0.30 -2.43
C LEU A 11 7.75 -0.40 -2.30
N LEU A 12 7.48 -1.09 -1.20
CA LEU A 12 6.21 -1.81 -1.00
C LEU A 12 4.99 -0.88 -0.95
N PRO A 13 4.98 0.23 -0.17
CA PRO A 13 3.94 1.26 -0.22
C PRO A 13 3.64 1.78 -1.62
N ALA A 14 4.69 2.09 -2.38
CA ALA A 14 4.57 2.63 -3.73
C ALA A 14 3.92 1.61 -4.68
N ARG A 15 4.40 0.36 -4.67
CA ARG A 15 3.84 -0.72 -5.49
C ARG A 15 2.38 -1.02 -5.15
N LEU A 16 2.02 -1.01 -3.87
CA LEU A 16 0.61 -1.19 -3.47
C LEU A 16 -0.28 -0.09 -4.05
N LYS A 17 0.14 1.17 -3.92
CA LYS A 17 -0.59 2.34 -4.44
C LYS A 17 -0.74 2.30 -5.96
N GLU A 18 0.32 1.91 -6.67
CA GLU A 18 0.30 1.74 -8.12
C GLU A 18 -0.64 0.62 -8.55
N ALA A 19 -0.53 -0.57 -7.95
CA ALA A 19 -1.41 -1.71 -8.26
C ALA A 19 -2.88 -1.38 -8.01
N ARG A 20 -3.20 -0.69 -6.92
CA ARG A 20 -4.56 -0.23 -6.62
C ARG A 20 -5.09 0.71 -7.70
N ARG A 21 -4.28 1.70 -8.11
CA ARG A 21 -4.65 2.68 -9.13
C ARG A 21 -4.80 2.04 -10.51
N ALA A 22 -3.91 1.13 -10.89
CA ALA A 22 -3.99 0.40 -12.15
C ALA A 22 -5.28 -0.44 -12.25
N GLN A 23 -5.77 -0.94 -11.12
CA GLN A 23 -7.04 -1.66 -11.04
C GLN A 23 -8.28 -0.74 -10.88
N GLY A 24 -8.10 0.59 -10.87
CA GLY A 24 -9.20 1.54 -10.68
C GLY A 24 -9.85 1.49 -9.29
N LEU A 25 -9.18 0.88 -8.30
CA LEU A 25 -9.74 0.67 -6.98
C LEU A 25 -9.58 1.91 -6.09
N SER A 26 -10.63 2.24 -5.35
CA SER A 26 -10.55 3.22 -4.26
C SER A 26 -9.88 2.58 -3.03
N LEU A 27 -9.44 3.43 -2.08
CA LEU A 27 -8.96 2.93 -0.78
C LEU A 27 -10.05 2.13 -0.05
N GLU A 28 -11.30 2.54 -0.19
CA GLU A 28 -12.46 1.87 0.40
C GLU A 28 -12.68 0.48 -0.23
N ALA A 29 -12.53 0.37 -1.54
CA ALA A 29 -12.67 -0.90 -2.24
C ALA A 29 -11.61 -1.92 -1.78
N VAL A 30 -10.35 -1.48 -1.64
CA VAL A 30 -9.27 -2.35 -1.13
C VAL A 30 -9.52 -2.74 0.33
N ALA A 31 -9.93 -1.79 1.18
CA ALA A 31 -10.26 -2.06 2.57
C ALA A 31 -11.32 -3.17 2.71
N ASN A 32 -12.39 -3.09 1.91
CA ASN A 32 -13.45 -4.09 1.88
C ASN A 32 -12.97 -5.46 1.39
N LEU A 33 -12.08 -5.50 0.40
CA LEU A 33 -11.54 -6.76 -0.15
C LEU A 33 -10.62 -7.48 0.83
N THR A 34 -9.85 -6.75 1.64
CA THR A 34 -8.83 -7.34 2.53
C THR A 34 -9.29 -7.44 3.99
N GLY A 35 -10.48 -6.93 4.32
CA GLY A 35 -11.00 -6.93 5.69
C GLY A 35 -10.24 -6.01 6.65
N VAL A 36 -9.57 -4.98 6.13
CA VAL A 36 -8.85 -3.99 6.94
C VAL A 36 -9.51 -2.62 6.80
N SER A 37 -9.19 -1.69 7.70
CA SER A 37 -9.77 -0.35 7.61
C SER A 37 -9.16 0.48 6.47
N ARG A 38 -9.97 1.38 5.88
CA ARG A 38 -9.51 2.38 4.90
C ARG A 38 -8.28 3.17 5.39
N SER A 39 -8.27 3.50 6.69
CA SER A 39 -7.16 4.22 7.32
C SER A 39 -5.86 3.41 7.27
N MET A 40 -5.93 2.11 7.58
CA MET A 40 -4.78 1.20 7.55
C MET A 40 -4.21 1.08 6.14
N VAL A 41 -5.06 0.88 5.12
CA VAL A 41 -4.60 0.88 3.71
C VAL A 41 -3.89 2.20 3.37
N SER A 42 -4.46 3.32 3.82
CA SER A 42 -3.90 4.64 3.59
C SER A 42 -2.56 4.86 4.29
N GLN A 43 -2.37 4.32 5.50
CA GLN A 43 -1.10 4.36 6.22
C GLN A 43 -0.04 3.56 5.49
N ILE A 44 -0.35 2.33 5.05
CA ILE A 44 0.58 1.47 4.31
C ILE A 44 1.02 2.14 3.00
N GLU A 45 0.11 2.76 2.25
CA GLU A 45 0.46 3.44 0.98
C GLU A 45 1.30 4.71 1.15
N ARG A 46 1.36 5.26 2.36
CA ARG A 46 2.22 6.41 2.64
C ARG A 46 3.63 6.00 3.03
N GLY A 47 3.83 4.73 3.45
CA GLY A 47 5.10 4.25 3.98
C GLY A 47 5.40 4.88 5.33
#